data_AF-A0A392MNX4-F1
#
_entry.id   AF-A0A392MNX4-F1
#
_cell.length_a   1.000
_cell.length_b   1.000
_cell.length_c   1.000
_cell.angle_alpha   90.00
_cell.angle_beta   90.00
_cell.angle_gamma   90.00
#
_symmetry.space_group_name_H-M   'P 1'
#
loop_
_entity.id
_entity.type
_entity.pdbx_description
1 polymer ?
#
loop_
_entity_poly.entity_id
_entity_poly.type
_entity_poly.pdbx_seq_one_letter_code
_entity_poly.pdbx_strand_id
1 'polypeptide(L)'
;MWTLHPDCKTIVQDCWNTNIVGCPMFVLSKKLKVLKDKLKCWNKESFGNVHVYVKEAEQKLQQIQDKIQRDGHTEALLEEEKNAHKVFEDALTRQESFWKEKANLNWHLHGDRNTKFFHRMAKIKTASKSITTLQDGEQVLTDHSQIADHVVAYYKNLFGTNFVLQDQLLAEEVIPNMITTDINNLLTMLPSQQEIKAAVFALNKDSAPGPDGFGAFFYQYFWDIVKEDVVKAVLQFFTTSWILPGFNANIIALIPKTPDAVSIDQYRPIAMANFKFKIISKVIADRLANIMPSLISEEQMGFIHDRNIKDSLCIASEAANLLHNKSYGGNLALKIDITKAFDTLEWPFLLKVLKTFGFNDIFCNWIHVILQSAFLSVSINGKAHGYFNCTRGVRQGDPLSPLLFCLAEDVLSRNISKLVDEGKLELIKGTRHVNVPSHAFYADDLMIFCKGKMAGLMALKDL
;
A
#
# COMPACT_ATOMS: atom_id res chain seq x y z
N MET A 1 0.12 -21.25 8.87
CA MET A 1 -0.54 -22.49 9.33
C MET A 1 -0.70 -23.50 8.21
N TRP A 2 -1.38 -23.16 7.10
CA TRP A 2 -1.67 -24.12 6.01
C TRP A 2 -0.43 -24.78 5.39
N THR A 3 0.64 -24.02 5.18
CA THR A 3 1.89 -24.53 4.58
C THR A 3 2.64 -25.56 5.41
N LEU A 4 2.31 -25.73 6.69
CA LEU A 4 2.88 -26.76 7.55
C LEU A 4 2.25 -28.14 7.30
N HIS A 5 1.11 -28.19 6.61
CA HIS A 5 0.44 -29.45 6.30
C HIS A 5 0.93 -29.99 4.94
N PRO A 6 1.32 -31.29 4.86
CA PRO A 6 1.87 -31.88 3.64
C PRO A 6 0.93 -31.73 2.43
N ASP A 7 -0.37 -31.97 2.64
CA ASP A 7 -1.39 -31.90 1.58
C ASP A 7 -1.58 -30.50 0.98
N CYS A 8 -1.15 -29.43 1.67
CA CYS A 8 -1.32 -28.07 1.17
C CYS A 8 -0.66 -27.88 -0.19
N LYS A 9 0.56 -28.40 -0.37
CA LYS A 9 1.28 -28.31 -1.64
C LYS A 9 0.60 -29.12 -2.74
N THR A 10 0.10 -30.31 -2.41
CA THR A 10 -0.62 -31.18 -3.34
C THR A 10 -1.91 -30.51 -3.84
N ILE A 11 -2.70 -29.92 -2.93
CA ILE A 11 -3.95 -29.21 -3.29
C ILE A 11 -3.66 -28.04 -4.25
N VAL A 12 -2.59 -27.27 -3.98
CA VAL A 12 -2.18 -26.17 -4.86
C VAL A 12 -1.77 -26.71 -6.22
N GLN A 13 -0.93 -27.75 -6.27
CA GLN A 13 -0.46 -28.37 -7.51
C GLN A 13 -1.61 -28.93 -8.35
N ASP A 14 -2.52 -29.70 -7.73
CA ASP A 14 -3.67 -30.30 -8.40
C ASP A 14 -4.62 -29.24 -8.95
N CYS A 15 -4.83 -28.17 -8.18
CA CYS A 15 -5.59 -27.03 -8.67
C CYS A 15 -4.89 -26.34 -9.84
N TRP A 16 -3.57 -26.22 -9.82
CA TRP A 16 -2.82 -25.55 -10.86
C TRP A 16 -2.73 -26.35 -12.16
N ASN A 17 -2.78 -27.68 -12.06
CA ASN A 17 -2.83 -28.61 -13.20
C ASN A 17 -4.19 -28.62 -13.92
N THR A 18 -5.23 -27.99 -13.37
CA THR A 18 -6.53 -27.89 -14.05
C THR A 18 -6.41 -27.04 -15.32
N ASN A 19 -6.94 -27.56 -16.43
CA ASN A 19 -6.94 -26.84 -17.69
C ASN A 19 -8.02 -25.75 -17.66
N ILE A 20 -7.60 -24.50 -17.82
CA ILE A 20 -8.49 -23.35 -17.88
C ILE A 20 -8.16 -22.58 -19.16
N VAL A 21 -9.17 -22.39 -20.00
CA VAL A 21 -9.03 -21.70 -21.29
C VAL A 21 -9.42 -20.23 -21.12
N GLY A 22 -8.59 -19.33 -21.66
CA GLY A 22 -8.82 -17.89 -21.66
C GLY A 22 -7.52 -17.12 -21.81
N CYS A 23 -7.58 -15.79 -21.70
CA CYS A 23 -6.38 -14.98 -21.72
C CYS A 23 -5.54 -15.20 -20.42
N PRO A 24 -4.21 -14.97 -20.44
CA PRO A 24 -3.34 -15.25 -19.29
C PRO A 24 -3.82 -14.68 -17.94
N MET A 25 -4.26 -13.42 -17.89
CA MET A 25 -4.81 -12.82 -16.67
C MET A 25 -6.08 -13.52 -16.18
N PHE A 26 -6.93 -13.99 -17.10
CA PHE A 26 -8.15 -14.74 -16.77
C PHE A 26 -7.82 -16.11 -16.22
N VAL A 27 -6.89 -16.83 -16.86
CA VAL A 27 -6.41 -18.15 -16.39
C VAL A 27 -5.89 -18.04 -14.96
N LEU A 28 -4.98 -17.11 -14.69
CA LEU A 28 -4.44 -16.89 -13.35
C LEU A 28 -5.55 -16.57 -12.33
N SER A 29 -6.45 -15.63 -12.67
CA SER A 29 -7.53 -15.21 -11.77
C SER A 29 -8.52 -16.33 -11.48
N LYS A 30 -8.83 -17.17 -12.47
CA LYS A 30 -9.75 -18.30 -12.31
C LYS A 30 -9.10 -19.43 -11.51
N LYS A 31 -7.83 -19.76 -11.74
CA LYS A 31 -7.09 -20.75 -10.92
C LYS A 31 -7.06 -20.33 -9.45
N LEU A 32 -6.76 -19.05 -9.16
CA LEU A 32 -6.80 -18.51 -7.80
C LEU A 32 -8.20 -18.62 -7.17
N LYS A 33 -9.26 -18.32 -7.94
CA LYS A 33 -10.64 -18.46 -7.46
C LYS A 33 -10.98 -19.91 -7.10
N VAL A 34 -10.67 -20.86 -7.98
CA VAL A 34 -10.90 -22.30 -7.72
C VAL A 34 -10.09 -22.76 -6.51
N LEU A 35 -8.83 -22.34 -6.41
CA LEU A 35 -7.97 -22.66 -5.28
C LEU A 35 -8.54 -22.12 -3.97
N LYS A 36 -9.04 -20.88 -3.95
CA LYS A 36 -9.67 -20.28 -2.77
C LYS A 36 -10.85 -21.11 -2.26
N ASP A 37 -11.70 -21.59 -3.17
CA ASP A 37 -12.86 -22.41 -2.81
C ASP A 37 -12.43 -23.78 -2.28
N LYS A 38 -11.45 -24.43 -2.93
CA LYS A 38 -10.85 -25.69 -2.43
C LYS A 38 -10.20 -25.53 -1.06
N LEU A 39 -9.41 -24.48 -0.85
CA LEU A 39 -8.75 -24.20 0.43
C LEU A 39 -9.76 -23.89 1.53
N LYS A 40 -10.90 -23.24 1.22
CA LYS A 40 -11.97 -23.04 2.20
C LYS A 40 -12.60 -24.36 2.65
N CYS A 41 -12.92 -25.25 1.71
CA CYS A 41 -13.45 -26.58 2.03
C CYS A 41 -12.43 -27.39 2.83
N TRP A 42 -11.19 -27.46 2.34
CA TRP A 42 -10.10 -28.16 3.02
C TRP A 42 -9.82 -27.60 4.41
N ASN A 43 -9.84 -26.28 4.59
CA ASN A 43 -9.67 -25.68 5.91
C ASN A 43 -10.78 -26.10 6.87
N LYS A 44 -12.03 -26.18 6.41
CA LYS A 44 -13.16 -26.64 7.22
C LYS A 44 -13.05 -28.12 7.58
N GLU A 45 -12.60 -28.96 6.64
CA GLU A 45 -12.50 -30.42 6.80
C GLU A 45 -11.27 -30.84 7.61
N SER A 46 -10.10 -30.27 7.34
CA SER A 46 -8.82 -30.70 7.91
C SER A 46 -8.40 -29.93 9.17
N PHE A 47 -8.76 -28.65 9.29
CA PHE A 47 -8.39 -27.84 10.46
C PHE A 47 -9.58 -27.52 11.37
N GLY A 48 -10.78 -27.46 10.82
CA GLY A 48 -12.01 -27.19 11.57
C GLY A 48 -11.87 -25.96 12.47
N ASN A 49 -12.37 -26.06 13.70
CA ASN A 49 -12.11 -25.05 14.72
C ASN A 49 -10.84 -25.40 15.48
N VAL A 50 -9.77 -24.63 15.27
CA VAL A 50 -8.45 -24.80 15.91
C VAL A 50 -8.56 -24.87 17.44
N HIS A 51 -9.54 -24.18 18.05
CA HIS A 51 -9.76 -24.24 19.49
C HIS A 51 -10.38 -25.56 19.95
N VAL A 52 -11.27 -26.15 19.13
CA VAL A 52 -11.84 -27.46 19.41
C VAL A 52 -10.76 -28.53 19.27
N TYR A 53 -9.94 -28.45 18.22
CA TYR A 53 -8.84 -29.41 18.02
C TYR A 53 -7.82 -29.40 19.17
N VAL A 54 -7.45 -28.22 19.69
CA VAL A 54 -6.57 -28.13 20.88
C VAL A 54 -7.22 -28.78 22.09
N LYS A 55 -8.51 -28.54 22.35
CA LYS A 55 -9.24 -29.15 23.46
C LYS A 55 -9.34 -30.68 23.32
N GLU A 56 -9.59 -31.18 22.12
CA GLU A 56 -9.66 -32.62 21.86
C GLU A 56 -8.29 -33.30 22.04
N ALA A 57 -7.21 -32.65 21.59
CA ALA A 57 -5.85 -33.15 21.77
C ALA A 57 -5.43 -33.15 23.25
N GLU A 58 -5.79 -32.08 24.00
CA GLU A 58 -5.59 -32.00 25.45
C GLU A 58 -6.36 -33.11 26.19
N GLN A 59 -7.63 -33.31 25.85
CA GLN A 59 -8.45 -34.38 26.44
C GLN A 59 -7.91 -35.77 26.15
N LYS A 60 -7.42 -36.03 24.94
CA LYS A 60 -6.80 -37.33 24.59
C LYS A 60 -5.52 -37.57 25.37
N LEU A 61 -4.66 -36.55 25.50
CA LEU A 61 -3.45 -36.64 26.30
C LEU A 61 -3.78 -36.93 27.77
N GLN A 62 -4.74 -36.19 28.34
CA GLN A 62 -5.21 -36.41 29.71
C GLN A 62 -5.77 -37.82 29.91
N GLN A 63 -6.57 -38.34 28.98
CA GLN A 63 -7.12 -39.70 29.07
C GLN A 63 -6.03 -40.78 29.05
N ILE A 64 -4.96 -40.59 28.27
CA ILE A 64 -3.83 -41.53 28.23
C ILE A 64 -3.02 -41.44 29.53
N GLN A 65 -2.79 -40.24 30.04
CA GLN A 65 -2.12 -40.02 31.33
C GLN A 65 -2.92 -40.61 32.50
N ASP A 66 -4.24 -40.44 32.51
CA ASP A 66 -5.12 -41.03 33.50
C ASP A 66 -5.11 -42.58 33.43
N LYS A 67 -5.02 -43.16 32.23
CA LYS A 67 -4.86 -44.61 32.04
C LYS A 67 -3.52 -45.11 32.58
N ILE A 68 -2.42 -44.41 32.28
CA ILE A 68 -1.09 -44.73 32.80
C ILE A 68 -1.09 -44.68 34.34
N GLN A 69 -1.77 -43.70 34.92
CA GLN A 69 -1.87 -43.56 36.38
C GLN A 69 -2.68 -44.70 37.03
N ARG A 70 -3.69 -45.24 36.34
CA ARG A 70 -4.54 -46.33 36.85
C ARG A 70 -3.93 -47.72 36.62
N ASP A 71 -3.43 -47.97 35.42
CA ASP A 71 -3.06 -49.31 34.93
C ASP A 71 -1.54 -49.55 34.97
N GLY A 72 -0.74 -48.53 35.26
CA GLY A 72 0.72 -48.59 35.33
C GLY A 72 1.41 -48.36 33.99
N HIS A 73 2.75 -48.23 34.03
CA HIS A 73 3.55 -47.96 32.83
C HIS A 73 3.73 -49.21 31.98
N THR A 74 3.11 -49.23 30.80
CA THR A 74 3.38 -50.22 29.75
C THR A 74 4.09 -49.52 28.58
N GLU A 75 5.00 -50.21 27.89
CA GLU A 75 5.75 -49.66 26.75
C GLU A 75 4.82 -49.11 25.65
N ALA A 76 3.70 -49.79 25.39
CA ALA A 76 2.68 -49.33 24.44
C ALA A 76 2.01 -48.01 24.89
N LEU A 77 1.71 -47.85 26.19
CA LEU A 77 1.08 -46.64 26.71
C LEU A 77 2.04 -45.45 26.73
N LEU A 78 3.33 -45.68 26.98
CA LEU A 78 4.36 -44.65 26.91
C LEU A 78 4.54 -44.13 25.47
N GLU A 79 4.50 -45.02 24.48
CA GLU A 79 4.56 -44.62 23.07
C GLU A 79 3.27 -43.89 22.63
N GLU A 80 2.09 -44.32 23.12
CA GLU A 80 0.83 -43.58 22.92
C GLU A 80 0.86 -42.19 23.55
N GLU A 81 1.38 -42.05 24.78
CA GLU A 81 1.53 -40.76 25.46
C GLU A 81 2.46 -39.83 24.67
N LYS A 82 3.62 -40.34 24.23
CA LYS A 82 4.58 -39.57 23.44
C LYS A 82 3.97 -39.07 22.13
N ASN A 83 3.19 -39.92 21.44
CA ASN A 83 2.49 -39.54 20.22
C ASN A 83 1.38 -38.51 20.50
N ALA A 84 0.59 -38.70 21.55
CA ALA A 84 -0.45 -37.75 21.95
C ALA A 84 0.14 -36.39 22.36
N HIS A 85 1.27 -36.39 23.05
CA HIS A 85 1.99 -35.18 23.44
C HIS A 85 2.51 -34.42 22.22
N LYS A 86 3.05 -35.12 21.23
CA LYS A 86 3.46 -34.53 19.95
C LYS A 86 2.27 -33.91 19.21
N VAL A 87 1.13 -34.62 19.14
CA VAL A 87 -0.09 -34.10 18.51
C VAL A 87 -0.61 -32.85 19.24
N PHE A 88 -0.54 -32.83 20.57
CA PHE A 88 -0.93 -31.68 21.37
C PHE A 88 -0.01 -30.47 21.15
N GLU A 89 1.31 -30.69 21.10
CA GLU A 89 2.28 -29.63 20.78
C GLU A 89 2.07 -29.05 19.37
N ASP A 90 1.80 -29.89 18.39
CA ASP A 90 1.48 -29.46 17.02
C ASP A 90 0.18 -28.63 17.00
N ALA A 91 -0.85 -29.05 17.75
CA ALA A 91 -2.10 -28.32 17.89
C ALA A 91 -1.90 -26.92 18.52
N LEU A 92 -1.08 -26.83 19.58
CA LEU A 92 -0.72 -25.57 20.24
C LEU A 92 0.05 -24.64 19.29
N THR A 93 1.02 -25.17 18.56
CA THR A 93 1.81 -24.40 17.58
C THR A 93 0.93 -23.82 16.47
N ARG A 94 -0.06 -24.59 16.01
CA ARG A 94 -1.08 -24.11 15.06
C ARG A 94 -1.93 -22.99 15.66
N GLN A 95 -2.41 -23.16 16.90
CA GLN A 95 -3.22 -22.13 17.57
C GLN A 95 -2.46 -20.83 17.81
N GLU A 96 -1.18 -20.92 18.17
CA GLU A 96 -0.32 -19.76 18.31
C GLU A 96 -0.14 -19.03 16.97
N SER A 97 0.14 -19.77 15.90
CA SER A 97 0.24 -19.22 14.55
C SER A 97 -1.05 -18.49 14.13
N PHE A 98 -2.21 -19.07 14.44
CA PHE A 98 -3.52 -18.45 14.17
C PHE A 98 -3.69 -17.10 14.88
N TRP A 99 -3.40 -17.05 16.18
CA TRP A 99 -3.53 -15.82 16.94
C TRP A 99 -2.50 -14.77 16.57
N LYS A 100 -1.28 -15.19 16.21
CA LYS A 100 -0.24 -14.31 15.69
C LYS A 100 -0.69 -13.62 14.41
N GLU A 101 -1.18 -14.38 13.45
CA GLU A 101 -1.68 -13.86 12.17
C GLU A 101 -2.86 -12.89 12.39
N LYS A 102 -3.81 -13.27 13.26
CA LYS A 102 -4.98 -12.43 13.58
C LYS A 102 -4.60 -11.16 14.37
N ALA A 103 -3.55 -11.21 15.19
CA ALA A 103 -3.06 -10.05 15.93
C ALA A 103 -2.21 -9.11 15.06
N ASN A 104 -1.66 -9.59 13.94
CA ASN A 104 -0.77 -8.88 13.02
C ASN A 104 0.36 -8.14 13.80
N LEU A 105 1.19 -8.90 14.51
CA LEU A 105 2.31 -8.42 15.34
C LEU A 105 3.64 -9.02 14.86
N ASN A 106 4.64 -8.15 14.63
CA ASN A 106 5.99 -8.52 14.20
C ASN A 106 6.97 -8.82 15.36
N TRP A 107 6.54 -8.67 16.61
CA TRP A 107 7.45 -8.76 17.76
C TRP A 107 7.70 -10.22 18.16
N HIS A 108 8.96 -10.65 18.12
CA HIS A 108 9.46 -11.84 18.81
C HIS A 108 9.87 -11.47 20.24
N LEU A 109 9.14 -11.94 21.25
CA LEU A 109 9.73 -12.16 22.57
C LEU A 109 10.17 -13.62 22.59
N HIS A 110 11.47 -13.89 22.67
CA HIS A 110 11.98 -15.22 22.96
C HIS A 110 11.54 -15.57 24.39
N GLY A 111 10.49 -16.38 24.51
CA GLY A 111 9.82 -16.73 25.75
C GLY A 111 8.54 -17.53 25.49
N ASP A 112 7.88 -17.97 26.57
CA ASP A 112 6.79 -18.95 26.60
C ASP A 112 5.57 -18.63 25.68
N ARG A 113 4.85 -19.67 25.23
CA ARG A 113 3.75 -19.61 24.23
C ARG A 113 2.63 -18.65 24.66
N ASN A 114 2.61 -17.43 24.11
CA ASN A 114 1.74 -16.35 24.63
C ASN A 114 0.42 -16.15 23.85
N THR A 115 -0.33 -17.23 23.63
CA THR A 115 -1.61 -17.20 22.87
C THR A 115 -2.67 -16.29 23.50
N LYS A 116 -2.72 -16.21 24.84
CA LYS A 116 -3.62 -15.32 25.59
C LYS A 116 -3.31 -13.83 25.33
N PHE A 117 -2.03 -13.47 25.25
CA PHE A 117 -1.60 -12.12 24.88
C PHE A 117 -2.04 -11.76 23.47
N PHE A 118 -1.75 -12.63 22.48
CA PHE A 118 -2.15 -12.38 21.09
C PHE A 118 -3.68 -12.31 20.94
N HIS A 119 -4.43 -13.17 21.63
CA HIS A 119 -5.88 -13.13 21.66
C HIS A 119 -6.42 -11.83 22.27
N ARG A 120 -5.89 -11.40 23.42
CA ARG A 120 -6.28 -10.14 24.07
C ARG A 120 -5.95 -8.96 23.17
N MET A 121 -4.77 -8.94 22.55
CA MET A 121 -4.35 -7.89 21.64
C MET A 121 -5.22 -7.85 20.37
N ALA A 122 -5.56 -9.00 19.81
CA ALA A 122 -6.48 -9.10 18.67
C ALA A 122 -7.86 -8.54 19.05
N LYS A 123 -8.41 -8.91 20.21
CA LYS A 123 -9.68 -8.36 20.71
C LYS A 123 -9.64 -6.84 20.92
N ILE A 124 -8.58 -6.32 21.55
CA ILE A 124 -8.38 -4.89 21.75
C ILE A 124 -8.31 -4.17 20.39
N LYS A 125 -7.50 -4.66 19.45
CA LYS A 125 -7.40 -4.11 18.09
C LYS A 125 -8.73 -4.16 17.33
N THR A 126 -9.51 -5.23 17.46
CA THR A 126 -10.81 -5.33 16.80
C THR A 126 -11.82 -4.35 17.39
N ALA A 127 -11.86 -4.22 18.72
CA ALA A 127 -12.75 -3.28 19.40
C ALA A 127 -12.37 -1.82 19.09
N SER A 128 -11.07 -1.48 19.11
CA SER A 128 -10.59 -0.12 18.85
C SER A 128 -10.64 0.31 17.39
N LYS A 129 -10.77 -0.63 16.44
CA LYS A 129 -10.88 -0.35 15.00
C LYS A 129 -12.33 -0.34 14.51
N SER A 130 -13.28 -0.75 15.34
CA SER A 130 -14.69 -0.80 14.94
C SER A 130 -15.25 0.61 14.90
N ILE A 131 -15.75 1.02 13.74
CA ILE A 131 -16.46 2.29 13.58
C ILE A 131 -17.90 2.04 14.04
N THR A 132 -18.21 2.46 15.27
CA THR A 132 -19.55 2.32 15.86
C THR A 132 -20.40 3.57 15.66
N THR A 133 -19.75 4.74 15.59
CA THR A 133 -20.41 6.03 15.43
C THR A 133 -19.57 6.89 14.51
N LEU A 134 -20.23 7.69 13.67
CA LEU A 134 -19.59 8.64 12.78
C LEU A 134 -20.40 9.93 12.75
N GLN A 135 -19.73 11.08 12.78
CA GLN A 135 -20.37 12.38 12.67
C GLN A 135 -20.38 12.82 11.21
N ASP A 136 -21.57 13.20 10.72
CA ASP A 136 -21.80 13.83 9.41
C ASP A 136 -22.37 15.23 9.65
N GLY A 137 -21.49 16.24 9.71
CA GLY A 137 -21.87 17.60 10.10
C GLY A 137 -22.42 17.66 11.53
N GLU A 138 -23.69 18.01 11.69
CA GLU A 138 -24.36 18.04 13.00
C GLU A 138 -25.03 16.69 13.37
N GLN A 139 -25.14 15.75 12.42
CA GLN A 139 -25.80 14.47 12.63
C GLN A 139 -24.81 13.40 13.10
N VAL A 140 -25.17 12.63 14.12
CA VAL A 140 -24.39 11.45 14.54
C VAL A 140 -25.05 10.19 14.00
N LEU A 141 -24.33 9.49 13.12
CA LEU A 141 -24.73 8.21 12.56
C LEU A 141 -24.32 7.09 13.53
N THR A 142 -25.29 6.26 13.91
CA THR A 142 -25.08 5.09 14.81
C THR A 142 -25.50 3.77 14.15
N ASP A 143 -26.34 3.84 13.11
CA ASP A 143 -26.74 2.67 12.33
C ASP A 143 -25.61 2.23 11.39
N HIS A 144 -25.34 0.93 11.35
CA HIS A 144 -24.23 0.37 10.59
C HIS A 144 -24.44 0.48 9.07
N SER A 145 -25.69 0.43 8.59
CA SER A 145 -25.97 0.62 7.16
C SER A 145 -25.78 2.07 6.77
N GLN A 146 -26.30 3.00 7.57
CA GLN A 146 -26.14 4.44 7.32
C GLN A 146 -24.67 4.87 7.34
N ILE A 147 -23.88 4.37 8.30
CA ILE A 147 -22.43 4.60 8.33
C ILE A 147 -21.78 4.07 7.04
N ALA A 148 -22.15 2.85 6.62
CA ALA A 148 -21.57 2.27 5.41
C ALA A 148 -21.91 3.06 4.15
N ASP A 149 -23.17 3.49 3.99
CA ASP A 149 -23.62 4.27 2.86
C ASP A 149 -22.97 5.66 2.83
N HIS A 150 -22.89 6.34 3.98
CA HIS A 150 -22.19 7.62 4.11
C HIS A 150 -20.72 7.50 3.72
N VAL A 151 -20.00 6.49 4.23
CA VAL A 151 -18.58 6.27 3.93
C VAL A 151 -18.37 5.95 2.44
N VAL A 152 -19.22 5.10 1.85
CA VAL A 152 -19.13 4.78 0.42
C VAL A 152 -19.39 6.02 -0.43
N ALA A 153 -20.41 6.81 -0.10
CA ALA A 153 -20.72 8.05 -0.79
C ALA A 153 -19.56 9.05 -0.71
N TYR A 154 -18.98 9.22 0.48
CA TYR A 154 -17.84 10.10 0.71
C TYR A 154 -16.65 9.74 -0.19
N TYR A 155 -16.22 8.47 -0.19
CA TYR A 155 -15.07 8.05 -0.99
C TYR A 155 -15.38 8.01 -2.48
N LYS A 156 -16.60 7.65 -2.88
CA LYS A 156 -17.02 7.72 -4.28
C LYS A 156 -16.94 9.16 -4.81
N ASN A 157 -17.34 10.14 -4.00
CA ASN A 157 -17.23 11.55 -4.35
C ASN A 157 -15.78 12.06 -4.28
N LEU A 158 -14.99 11.58 -3.31
CA LEU A 158 -13.58 11.95 -3.18
C LEU A 158 -12.75 11.50 -4.39
N PHE A 159 -12.92 10.26 -4.84
CA PHE A 159 -12.24 9.69 -6.00
C PHE A 159 -12.95 10.01 -7.34
N GLY A 160 -14.07 10.72 -7.27
CA GLY A 160 -14.78 11.28 -8.41
C GLY A 160 -14.30 12.69 -8.72
N THR A 161 -14.24 13.03 -10.00
CA THR A 161 -13.90 14.38 -10.46
C THR A 161 -15.17 15.22 -10.53
N ASN A 162 -15.17 16.38 -9.88
CA ASN A 162 -16.27 17.36 -9.94
C ASN A 162 -15.87 18.65 -10.69
N PHE A 163 -14.69 18.69 -11.31
CA PHE A 163 -14.07 19.92 -11.78
C PHE A 163 -13.52 19.80 -13.21
N VAL A 164 -13.58 20.88 -13.97
CA VAL A 164 -12.85 21.05 -15.22
C VAL A 164 -11.53 21.71 -14.87
N LEU A 165 -10.40 20.97 -14.98
CA LEU A 165 -9.07 21.50 -14.73
C LEU A 165 -8.86 22.84 -15.46
N GLN A 166 -8.58 23.89 -14.70
CA GLN A 166 -7.95 25.10 -15.21
C GLN A 166 -6.45 24.89 -15.06
N ASP A 167 -5.76 24.66 -16.17
CA ASP A 167 -4.32 24.39 -16.20
C ASP A 167 -3.53 25.68 -15.95
N GLN A 168 -3.37 26.05 -14.67
CA GLN A 168 -2.70 27.28 -14.25
C GLN A 168 -1.20 27.09 -13.95
N LEU A 169 -0.77 25.87 -13.62
CA LEU A 169 0.62 25.59 -13.21
C LEU A 169 1.62 25.51 -14.36
N LEU A 170 1.14 25.58 -15.62
CA LEU A 170 1.94 25.69 -16.85
C LEU A 170 3.15 24.73 -16.88
N ALA A 171 2.90 23.43 -16.69
CA ALA A 171 3.94 22.41 -16.60
C ALA A 171 4.97 22.47 -17.76
N GLU A 172 4.51 22.84 -18.96
CA GLU A 172 5.33 23.01 -20.17
C GLU A 172 6.38 24.13 -20.06
N GLU A 173 6.20 25.11 -19.17
CA GLU A 173 7.14 26.21 -18.97
C GLU A 173 8.27 25.88 -17.99
N VAL A 174 8.06 24.90 -17.11
CA VAL A 174 8.99 24.60 -15.99
C VAL A 174 9.66 23.25 -16.08
N ILE A 175 9.04 22.27 -16.77
CA ILE A 175 9.62 20.95 -16.96
C ILE A 175 10.41 20.95 -18.27
N PRO A 176 11.74 20.82 -18.24
CA PRO A 176 12.50 20.52 -19.44
C PRO A 176 12.21 19.08 -19.88
N ASN A 177 12.34 18.80 -21.18
CA ASN A 177 12.30 17.42 -21.65
C ASN A 177 13.57 16.68 -21.18
N MET A 178 13.43 15.82 -20.17
CA MET A 178 14.55 15.17 -19.48
C MET A 178 14.71 13.70 -19.85
N ILE A 179 13.65 13.04 -20.33
CA ILE A 179 13.67 11.62 -20.67
C ILE A 179 14.20 11.43 -22.08
N THR A 180 15.40 10.84 -22.19
CA THR A 180 15.99 10.50 -23.49
C THR A 180 15.32 9.28 -24.12
N THR A 181 15.52 9.10 -25.43
CA THR A 181 15.04 7.93 -26.17
C THR A 181 15.57 6.62 -25.57
N ASP A 182 16.81 6.58 -25.10
CA ASP A 182 17.41 5.38 -24.48
C ASP A 182 16.74 5.03 -23.15
N ILE A 183 16.43 6.03 -22.32
CA ILE A 183 15.67 5.83 -21.07
C ILE A 183 14.26 5.32 -21.41
N ASN A 184 13.59 5.93 -22.38
CA ASN A 184 12.27 5.47 -22.83
C ASN A 184 12.31 4.01 -23.29
N ASN A 185 13.28 3.62 -24.10
CA ASN A 185 13.44 2.26 -24.59
C ASN A 185 13.64 1.26 -23.44
N LEU A 186 14.46 1.63 -22.43
CA LEU A 186 14.67 0.84 -21.23
C LEU A 186 13.38 0.67 -20.41
N LEU A 187 12.67 1.79 -20.17
CA LEU A 187 11.43 1.80 -19.40
C LEU A 187 10.32 0.97 -20.06
N THR A 188 10.25 0.98 -21.39
CA THR A 188 9.19 0.28 -22.15
C THR A 188 9.54 -1.10 -22.67
N MET A 189 10.72 -1.62 -22.33
CA MET A 189 11.11 -2.99 -22.69
C MET A 189 10.20 -4.02 -22.03
N LEU A 190 9.88 -5.13 -22.69
CA LEU A 190 9.13 -6.20 -22.03
C LEU A 190 9.93 -6.75 -20.84
N PRO A 191 9.32 -6.91 -19.66
CA PRO A 191 10.05 -7.36 -18.49
C PRO A 191 10.47 -8.82 -18.60
N SER A 192 11.67 -9.11 -18.12
CA SER A 192 12.16 -10.49 -18.09
C SER A 192 11.46 -11.31 -17.00
N GLN A 193 11.47 -12.63 -17.12
CA GLN A 193 10.99 -13.51 -16.04
C GLN A 193 11.75 -13.28 -14.73
N GLN A 194 13.04 -12.95 -14.79
CA GLN A 194 13.86 -12.66 -13.61
C GLN A 194 13.43 -11.35 -12.94
N GLU A 195 13.13 -10.33 -13.74
CA GLU A 195 12.61 -9.04 -13.25
C GLU A 195 11.24 -9.20 -12.57
N ILE A 196 10.33 -9.97 -13.20
CA ILE A 196 9.01 -10.27 -12.60
C ILE A 196 9.18 -11.04 -11.29
N LYS A 197 10.10 -12.01 -11.24
CA LYS A 197 10.42 -12.73 -10.00
C LYS A 197 10.97 -11.79 -8.94
N ALA A 198 11.91 -10.90 -9.29
CA ALA A 198 12.46 -9.93 -8.35
C ALA A 198 11.35 -9.04 -7.75
N ALA A 199 10.42 -8.55 -8.57
CA ALA A 199 9.27 -7.77 -8.11
C ALA A 199 8.39 -8.55 -7.11
N VAL A 200 8.12 -9.85 -7.36
CA VAL A 200 7.34 -10.71 -6.45
C VAL A 200 8.03 -10.89 -5.10
N PHE A 201 9.35 -11.08 -5.09
CA PHE A 201 10.13 -11.34 -3.88
C PHE A 201 10.50 -10.06 -3.11
N ALA A 202 10.50 -8.90 -3.78
CA ALA A 202 10.71 -7.60 -3.14
C ALA A 202 9.47 -7.11 -2.36
N LEU A 203 8.27 -7.59 -2.71
CA LEU A 203 7.04 -7.23 -1.98
C LEU A 203 6.99 -7.93 -0.61
N ASN A 204 6.56 -7.17 0.41
CA ASN A 204 6.54 -7.65 1.79
C ASN A 204 5.64 -8.90 1.97
N LYS A 205 6.24 -10.00 2.41
CA LYS A 205 5.60 -11.30 2.65
C LYS A 205 4.38 -11.23 3.58
N ASP A 206 4.45 -10.36 4.59
CA ASP A 206 3.45 -10.24 5.67
C ASP A 206 2.41 -9.14 5.37
N SER A 207 2.43 -8.56 4.16
CA SER A 207 1.44 -7.56 3.75
C SER A 207 0.04 -8.15 3.63
N ALA A 208 -0.97 -7.36 4.00
CA ALA A 208 -2.36 -7.76 3.91
C ALA A 208 -2.76 -8.03 2.43
N PRO A 209 -3.49 -9.12 2.17
CA PRO A 209 -3.93 -9.45 0.82
C PRO A 209 -5.03 -8.50 0.32
N GLY A 210 -5.17 -8.42 -0.99
CA GLY A 210 -6.32 -7.75 -1.63
C GLY A 210 -7.61 -8.59 -1.57
N PRO A 211 -8.67 -8.17 -2.27
CA PRO A 211 -9.97 -8.85 -2.27
C PRO A 211 -9.94 -10.34 -2.70
N ASP A 212 -8.98 -10.75 -3.52
CA ASP A 212 -8.83 -12.17 -3.87
C ASP A 212 -8.34 -13.04 -2.70
N GLY A 213 -7.72 -12.46 -1.68
CA GLY A 213 -7.27 -13.13 -0.46
C GLY A 213 -5.89 -13.77 -0.57
N PHE A 214 -5.14 -13.56 -1.66
CA PHE A 214 -3.80 -14.10 -1.82
C PHE A 214 -2.75 -12.98 -1.63
N GLY A 215 -1.93 -13.13 -0.60
CA GLY A 215 -0.84 -12.21 -0.27
C GLY A 215 0.51 -12.66 -0.85
N ALA A 216 1.54 -11.84 -0.64
CA ALA A 216 2.89 -12.07 -1.14
C ALA A 216 3.46 -13.46 -0.77
N PHE A 217 3.22 -13.90 0.47
CA PHE A 217 3.65 -15.20 0.96
C PHE A 217 3.21 -16.36 0.05
N PHE A 218 1.98 -16.35 -0.48
CA PHE A 218 1.49 -17.40 -1.38
C PHE A 218 2.34 -17.50 -2.65
N TYR A 219 2.59 -16.36 -3.30
CA TYR A 219 3.33 -16.31 -4.56
C TYR A 219 4.81 -16.66 -4.38
N GLN A 220 5.41 -16.24 -3.27
CA GLN A 220 6.80 -16.54 -2.94
C GLN A 220 6.98 -18.01 -2.58
N TYR A 221 6.10 -18.58 -1.76
CA TYR A 221 6.21 -19.96 -1.29
C TYR A 221 5.87 -20.98 -2.39
N PHE A 222 4.84 -20.73 -3.20
CA PHE A 222 4.42 -21.62 -4.28
C PHE A 222 4.95 -21.19 -5.65
N TRP A 223 6.03 -20.39 -5.69
CA TRP A 223 6.56 -19.81 -6.92
C TRP A 223 6.80 -20.86 -8.02
N ASP A 224 7.38 -22.00 -7.67
CA ASP A 224 7.69 -23.06 -8.64
C ASP A 224 6.45 -23.63 -9.34
N ILE A 225 5.28 -23.53 -8.71
CA ILE A 225 3.99 -23.96 -9.25
C ILE A 225 3.35 -22.84 -10.07
N VAL A 226 3.30 -21.62 -9.52
CA VAL A 226 2.49 -20.53 -10.08
C VAL A 226 3.22 -19.66 -11.10
N LYS A 227 4.56 -19.72 -11.17
CA LYS A 227 5.41 -18.80 -11.93
C LYS A 227 4.99 -18.61 -13.38
N GLU A 228 4.64 -19.69 -14.09
CA GLU A 228 4.36 -19.64 -15.53
C GLU A 228 3.12 -18.79 -15.82
N ASP A 229 2.05 -18.98 -15.03
CA ASP A 229 0.81 -18.21 -15.20
C ASP A 229 0.96 -16.77 -14.71
N VAL A 230 1.75 -16.54 -13.66
CA VAL A 230 2.08 -15.18 -13.18
C VAL A 230 2.85 -14.41 -14.24
N VAL A 231 3.92 -14.99 -14.80
CA VAL A 231 4.75 -14.36 -15.83
C VAL A 231 3.92 -14.05 -17.06
N LYS A 232 3.12 -15.01 -17.56
CA LYS A 232 2.25 -14.79 -18.72
C LYS A 232 1.20 -13.69 -18.47
N ALA A 233 0.61 -13.64 -17.28
CA ALA A 233 -0.37 -12.60 -16.93
C ALA A 233 0.26 -11.21 -16.86
N VAL A 234 1.46 -11.09 -16.30
CA VAL A 234 2.20 -9.82 -16.24
C VAL A 234 2.65 -9.38 -17.63
N LEU A 235 3.24 -10.29 -18.42
CA LEU A 235 3.65 -10.00 -19.80
C LEU A 235 2.49 -9.61 -20.71
N GLN A 236 1.29 -10.16 -20.47
CA GLN A 236 0.09 -9.76 -21.21
C GLN A 236 -0.16 -8.27 -21.06
N PHE A 237 -0.06 -7.71 -19.85
CA PHE A 237 -0.23 -6.27 -19.64
C PHE A 237 0.77 -5.45 -20.45
N PHE A 238 2.06 -5.77 -20.34
CA PHE A 238 3.12 -5.00 -21.02
C PHE A 238 3.06 -5.12 -22.54
N THR A 239 2.52 -6.21 -23.07
CA THR A 239 2.33 -6.39 -24.51
C THR A 239 1.06 -5.70 -25.04
N THR A 240 -0.07 -5.82 -24.34
CA THR A 240 -1.37 -5.39 -24.87
C THR A 240 -1.89 -4.08 -24.28
N SER A 241 -1.21 -3.53 -23.27
CA SER A 241 -1.68 -2.37 -22.48
C SER A 241 -3.12 -2.52 -22.01
N TRP A 242 -3.47 -3.70 -21.50
CA TRP A 242 -4.84 -4.02 -21.10
C TRP A 242 -4.86 -4.79 -19.78
N ILE A 243 -5.87 -4.52 -18.95
CA ILE A 243 -6.08 -5.16 -17.65
C ILE A 243 -7.46 -5.78 -17.64
N LEU A 244 -7.53 -7.07 -17.26
CA LEU A 244 -8.79 -7.78 -17.08
C LEU A 244 -9.65 -7.10 -15.99
N PRO A 245 -10.96 -6.89 -16.23
CA PRO A 245 -11.85 -6.34 -15.20
C PRO A 245 -11.78 -7.12 -13.88
N GLY A 246 -11.62 -6.40 -12.77
CA GLY A 246 -11.46 -6.98 -11.44
C GLY A 246 -10.05 -7.51 -11.12
N PHE A 247 -9.10 -7.51 -12.07
CA PHE A 247 -7.70 -7.82 -11.78
C PHE A 247 -7.11 -6.78 -10.83
N ASN A 248 -7.39 -5.51 -11.13
CA ASN A 248 -7.07 -4.33 -10.31
C ASN A 248 -8.22 -3.95 -9.35
N ALA A 249 -8.78 -4.93 -8.65
CA ALA A 249 -9.73 -4.69 -7.56
C ALA A 249 -8.99 -4.41 -6.24
N ASN A 250 -9.51 -3.47 -5.46
CA ASN A 250 -8.91 -2.97 -4.23
C ASN A 250 -9.94 -2.93 -3.11
N ILE A 251 -9.47 -3.14 -1.89
CA ILE A 251 -10.22 -2.86 -0.67
C ILE A 251 -9.57 -1.67 0.03
N ILE A 252 -10.33 -0.61 0.29
CA ILE A 252 -9.90 0.52 1.12
C ILE A 252 -10.07 0.14 2.58
N ALA A 253 -8.97 0.00 3.31
CA ALA A 253 -8.97 -0.07 4.76
C ALA A 253 -8.88 1.34 5.35
N LEU A 254 -9.77 1.64 6.29
CA LEU A 254 -9.78 2.91 6.99
C LEU A 254 -8.91 2.82 8.24
N ILE A 255 -7.89 3.67 8.32
CA ILE A 255 -7.01 3.76 9.49
C ILE A 255 -7.21 5.13 10.14
N PRO A 256 -7.64 5.18 11.40
CA PRO A 256 -7.85 6.45 12.09
C PRO A 256 -6.52 7.19 12.26
N LYS A 257 -6.51 8.50 11.99
CA LYS A 257 -5.37 9.41 12.22
C LYS A 257 -5.14 9.66 13.72
N THR A 258 -6.21 9.66 14.49
CA THR A 258 -6.25 9.89 15.94
C THR A 258 -7.08 8.80 16.63
N PRO A 259 -6.83 8.46 17.91
CA PRO A 259 -7.55 7.39 18.60
C PRO A 259 -9.08 7.57 18.64
N ASP A 260 -9.55 8.81 18.78
CA ASP A 260 -10.97 9.17 18.90
C ASP A 260 -11.49 9.80 17.61
N ALA A 261 -11.28 9.13 16.47
CA ALA A 261 -11.68 9.65 15.16
C ALA A 261 -13.21 9.66 15.01
N VAL A 262 -13.81 10.86 15.05
CA VAL A 262 -15.27 11.07 15.03
C VAL A 262 -15.82 11.31 13.63
N SER A 263 -15.00 11.83 12.71
CA SER A 263 -15.40 12.18 11.34
C SER A 263 -14.57 11.42 10.31
N ILE A 264 -15.14 11.21 9.11
CA ILE A 264 -14.53 10.39 8.06
C ILE A 264 -13.22 10.98 7.49
N ASP A 265 -13.04 12.30 7.52
CA ASP A 265 -11.79 12.97 7.11
C ASP A 265 -10.60 12.68 8.05
N GLN A 266 -10.90 12.22 9.26
CA GLN A 266 -9.90 11.77 10.24
C GLN A 266 -9.43 10.33 9.98
N TYR A 267 -9.90 9.68 8.90
CA TYR A 267 -9.43 8.37 8.49
C TYR A 267 -8.55 8.47 7.25
N ARG A 268 -7.44 7.73 7.25
CA ARG A 268 -6.59 7.53 6.07
C ARG A 268 -7.11 6.32 5.27
N PRO A 269 -7.41 6.48 3.97
CA PRO A 269 -7.77 5.36 3.11
C PRO A 269 -6.50 4.64 2.63
N ILE A 270 -6.25 3.40 3.10
CA ILE A 270 -5.19 2.56 2.54
C ILE A 270 -5.81 1.56 1.55
N ALA A 271 -5.39 1.62 0.29
CA ALA A 271 -5.85 0.72 -0.75
C ALA A 271 -5.04 -0.60 -0.74
N MET A 272 -5.74 -1.69 -0.50
CA MET A 272 -5.20 -3.05 -0.59
C MET A 272 -5.56 -3.65 -1.95
N ALA A 273 -4.69 -3.45 -2.93
CA ALA A 273 -4.79 -4.09 -4.25
C ALA A 273 -4.53 -5.60 -4.18
N ASN A 274 -5.13 -6.35 -5.11
CA ASN A 274 -4.75 -7.75 -5.35
C ASN A 274 -3.24 -7.86 -5.64
N PHE A 275 -2.58 -8.85 -5.02
CA PHE A 275 -1.13 -9.01 -5.17
C PHE A 275 -0.70 -9.22 -6.62
N LYS A 276 -1.46 -10.02 -7.39
CA LYS A 276 -1.23 -10.22 -8.83
C LYS A 276 -1.17 -8.92 -9.63
N PHE A 277 -1.94 -7.91 -9.26
CA PHE A 277 -1.89 -6.58 -9.87
C PHE A 277 -0.68 -5.78 -9.38
N LYS A 278 -0.35 -5.85 -8.08
CA LYS A 278 0.82 -5.17 -7.50
C LYS A 278 2.14 -5.57 -8.17
N ILE A 279 2.24 -6.76 -8.75
CA ILE A 279 3.45 -7.17 -9.50
C ILE A 279 3.66 -6.24 -10.70
N ILE A 280 2.60 -5.89 -11.44
CA ILE A 280 2.67 -4.99 -12.60
C ILE A 280 3.12 -3.60 -12.16
N SER A 281 2.46 -3.03 -11.15
CA SER A 281 2.81 -1.69 -10.65
C SER A 281 4.21 -1.66 -10.04
N LYS A 282 4.64 -2.74 -9.38
CA LYS A 282 5.99 -2.86 -8.81
C LYS A 282 7.08 -2.89 -9.88
N VAL A 283 6.90 -3.64 -10.97
CA VAL A 283 7.86 -3.64 -12.09
C VAL A 283 8.07 -2.23 -12.64
N ILE A 284 6.98 -1.49 -12.87
CA ILE A 284 7.07 -0.10 -13.35
C ILE A 284 7.72 0.81 -12.31
N ALA A 285 7.34 0.66 -11.03
CA ALA A 285 7.89 1.45 -9.94
C ALA A 285 9.40 1.24 -9.77
N ASP A 286 9.88 0.00 -9.90
CA ASP A 286 11.31 -0.32 -9.79
C ASP A 286 12.12 0.30 -10.92
N ARG A 287 11.59 0.25 -12.15
CA ARG A 287 12.22 0.92 -13.30
C ARG A 287 12.25 2.43 -13.14
N LEU A 288 11.13 3.01 -12.72
CA LEU A 288 11.00 4.45 -12.52
C LEU A 288 11.91 4.93 -11.39
N ALA A 289 11.96 4.23 -10.26
CA ALA A 289 12.78 4.57 -9.10
C ALA A 289 14.26 4.78 -9.44
N ASN A 290 14.80 4.02 -10.40
CA ASN A 290 16.20 4.14 -10.83
C ASN A 290 16.52 5.49 -11.49
N ILE A 291 15.54 6.14 -12.11
CA ILE A 291 15.73 7.42 -12.81
C ILE A 291 15.22 8.62 -12.01
N MET A 292 14.38 8.39 -10.99
CA MET A 292 13.79 9.44 -10.15
C MET A 292 14.80 10.45 -9.58
N PRO A 293 15.98 10.06 -9.05
CA PRO A 293 16.94 11.02 -8.51
C PRO A 293 17.43 12.06 -9.53
N SER A 294 17.47 11.70 -10.81
CA SER A 294 17.89 12.59 -11.91
C SER A 294 16.77 13.45 -12.47
N LEU A 295 15.51 13.08 -12.22
CA LEU A 295 14.32 13.76 -12.76
C LEU A 295 13.72 14.78 -11.81
N ILE A 296 13.71 14.47 -10.52
CA ILE A 296 13.03 15.27 -9.50
C ILE A 296 13.98 16.30 -8.91
N SER A 297 13.47 17.52 -8.69
CA SER A 297 14.20 18.63 -8.06
C SER A 297 14.80 18.24 -6.71
N GLU A 298 15.96 18.77 -6.35
CA GLU A 298 16.71 18.37 -5.14
C GLU A 298 15.92 18.63 -3.85
N GLU A 299 14.99 19.59 -3.88
CA GLU A 299 14.17 20.01 -2.74
C GLU A 299 13.13 18.96 -2.31
N GLN A 300 12.85 17.94 -3.13
CA GLN A 300 11.97 16.81 -2.77
C GLN A 300 12.75 15.69 -2.09
N MET A 301 12.60 15.54 -0.78
CA MET A 301 13.33 14.51 -0.02
C MET A 301 12.52 13.23 0.18
N GLY A 302 11.21 13.25 -0.07
CA GLY A 302 10.31 12.12 0.13
C GLY A 302 10.34 11.12 -1.04
N PHE A 303 10.34 9.82 -0.74
CA PHE A 303 10.20 8.71 -1.69
C PHE A 303 11.25 8.58 -2.80
N ILE A 304 12.27 9.42 -2.84
CA ILE A 304 13.39 9.30 -3.78
C ILE A 304 14.51 8.47 -3.16
N HIS A 305 15.09 7.55 -3.93
CA HIS A 305 16.23 6.78 -3.47
C HIS A 305 17.41 7.69 -3.14
N ASP A 306 18.23 7.31 -2.17
CA ASP A 306 19.40 8.06 -1.69
C ASP A 306 19.13 9.44 -1.06
N ARG A 307 17.87 9.86 -0.88
CA ARG A 307 17.51 11.09 -0.14
C ARG A 307 17.10 10.77 1.30
N ASN A 308 17.57 11.57 2.26
CA ASN A 308 17.34 11.33 3.68
C ASN A 308 16.38 12.38 4.27
N ILE A 309 15.43 11.92 5.09
CA ILE A 309 14.54 12.81 5.85
C ILE A 309 15.30 13.81 6.74
N LYS A 310 16.49 13.43 7.22
CA LYS A 310 17.34 14.29 8.05
C LYS A 310 17.75 15.57 7.33
N ASP A 311 17.89 15.55 6.02
CA ASP A 311 18.31 16.71 5.25
C ASP A 311 17.18 17.76 5.20
N SER A 312 15.94 17.32 4.96
CA SER A 312 14.75 18.19 5.04
C SER A 312 14.57 18.79 6.45
N LEU A 313 14.76 17.96 7.48
CA LEU A 313 14.70 18.43 8.88
C LEU A 313 15.79 19.46 9.19
N CYS A 314 17.00 19.25 8.68
CA CYS A 314 18.12 20.19 8.85
C CYS A 314 17.81 21.54 8.19
N ILE A 315 17.35 21.53 6.92
CA ILE A 315 16.97 22.74 6.19
C ILE A 315 15.87 23.50 6.95
N ALA A 316 14.80 22.81 7.37
CA ALA A 316 13.71 23.42 8.10
C ALA A 316 14.16 24.01 9.45
N SER A 317 15.03 23.30 10.18
CA SER A 317 15.58 23.76 11.46
C SER A 317 16.47 25.00 11.29
N GLU A 318 17.36 25.01 10.29
CA GLU A 318 18.21 26.16 9.99
C GLU A 318 17.37 27.36 9.53
N ALA A 319 16.36 27.13 8.68
CA ALA A 319 15.45 28.19 8.25
C ALA A 319 14.70 28.79 9.44
N ALA A 320 14.19 27.96 10.35
CA ALA A 320 13.51 28.38 11.57
C ALA A 320 14.41 29.24 12.47
N ASN A 321 15.68 28.83 12.63
CA ASN A 321 16.68 29.60 13.36
C ASN A 321 16.94 30.97 12.72
N LEU A 322 16.74 31.14 11.41
CA LEU A 322 16.96 32.41 10.73
C LEU A 322 15.72 33.32 10.73
N LEU A 323 14.55 32.85 11.16
CA LEU A 323 13.31 33.64 11.14
C LEU A 323 13.36 34.89 12.01
N HIS A 324 14.09 34.85 13.13
CA HIS A 324 14.20 35.98 14.05
C HIS A 324 15.17 37.08 13.57
N ASN A 325 15.96 36.82 12.52
CA ASN A 325 16.93 37.79 12.00
C ASN A 325 16.20 38.95 11.33
N LYS A 326 16.62 40.18 11.67
CA LYS A 326 16.06 41.40 11.09
C LYS A 326 16.43 41.49 9.60
N SER A 327 15.41 41.51 8.75
CA SER A 327 15.54 41.71 7.31
C SER A 327 14.41 42.63 6.82
N TYR A 328 14.62 43.33 5.71
CA TYR A 328 13.56 44.14 5.10
C TYR A 328 12.44 43.23 4.59
N GLY A 329 11.21 43.45 5.09
CA GLY A 329 10.05 42.58 4.86
C GLY A 329 9.94 41.39 5.82
N GLY A 330 10.92 41.17 6.70
CA GLY A 330 10.97 40.03 7.60
C GLY A 330 11.27 38.71 6.88
N ASN A 331 11.58 37.67 7.66
CA ASN A 331 11.74 36.30 7.17
C ASN A 331 10.47 35.51 7.51
N LEU A 332 10.03 34.66 6.59
CA LEU A 332 8.79 33.91 6.69
C LEU A 332 9.03 32.44 6.36
N ALA A 333 8.41 31.57 7.14
CA ALA A 333 8.25 30.16 6.83
C ALA A 333 6.75 29.87 6.69
N LEU A 334 6.35 29.26 5.58
CA LEU A 334 4.99 28.83 5.31
C LEU A 334 4.96 27.30 5.33
N LYS A 335 4.10 26.72 6.16
CA LYS A 335 3.74 25.31 6.06
C LYS A 335 2.43 25.20 5.29
N ILE A 336 2.46 24.51 4.16
CA ILE A 336 1.28 24.26 3.32
C ILE A 336 0.93 22.78 3.46
N ASP A 337 -0.35 22.51 3.78
CA ASP A 337 -0.88 21.16 3.89
C ASP A 337 -1.80 20.89 2.68
N ILE A 338 -1.38 19.95 1.82
CA ILE A 338 -2.17 19.60 0.64
C ILE A 338 -3.28 18.66 1.08
N THR A 339 -4.52 19.16 1.05
CA THR A 339 -5.68 18.36 1.49
C THR A 339 -5.84 17.12 0.61
N LYS A 340 -5.55 15.96 1.22
CA LYS A 340 -5.69 14.62 0.60
C LYS A 340 -4.93 14.49 -0.73
N ALA A 341 -3.67 14.95 -0.75
CA ALA A 341 -2.85 15.08 -1.94
C ALA A 341 -2.88 13.88 -2.91
N PHE A 342 -2.76 12.66 -2.37
CA PHE A 342 -2.83 11.43 -3.16
C PHE A 342 -4.21 11.22 -3.79
N ASP A 343 -5.29 11.46 -3.05
CA ASP A 343 -6.66 11.14 -3.47
C ASP A 343 -7.22 12.17 -4.47
N THR A 344 -6.67 13.38 -4.51
CA THR A 344 -7.17 14.52 -5.30
C THR A 344 -6.38 14.78 -6.58
N LEU A 345 -5.28 14.06 -6.83
CA LEU A 345 -4.47 14.23 -8.04
C LEU A 345 -5.24 13.88 -9.32
N GLU A 346 -5.51 14.86 -10.17
CA GLU A 346 -6.25 14.65 -11.41
C GLU A 346 -5.40 13.94 -12.47
N TRP A 347 -5.95 12.88 -13.08
CA TRP A 347 -5.22 12.06 -14.05
C TRP A 347 -4.83 12.79 -15.34
N PRO A 348 -5.67 13.66 -15.93
CA PRO A 348 -5.26 14.42 -17.12
C PRO A 348 -4.02 15.29 -16.86
N PHE A 349 -3.94 15.92 -15.68
CA PHE A 349 -2.76 16.69 -15.27
C PHE A 349 -1.53 15.79 -15.13
N LEU A 350 -1.65 14.67 -14.39
CA LEU A 350 -0.55 13.72 -14.25
C LEU A 350 -0.03 13.21 -15.61
N LEU A 351 -0.93 12.83 -16.52
CA LEU A 351 -0.54 12.36 -17.86
C LEU A 351 0.12 13.47 -18.69
N LYS A 352 -0.35 14.71 -18.56
CA LYS A 352 0.31 15.88 -19.18
C LYS A 352 1.73 16.02 -18.65
N VAL A 353 1.92 16.00 -17.34
CA VAL A 353 3.25 16.09 -16.69
C VAL A 353 4.19 14.99 -17.20
N LEU A 354 3.74 13.74 -17.26
CA LEU A 354 4.53 12.64 -17.82
C LEU A 354 4.95 12.92 -19.28
N LYS A 355 4.03 13.42 -20.11
CA LYS A 355 4.37 13.78 -21.49
C LYS A 355 5.39 14.92 -21.55
N THR A 356 5.27 15.93 -20.69
CA THR A 356 6.21 17.06 -20.66
C THR A 356 7.61 16.65 -20.21
N PHE A 357 7.75 15.71 -19.27
CA PHE A 357 9.04 15.10 -18.91
C PHE A 357 9.70 14.35 -20.08
N GLY A 358 8.92 13.93 -21.09
CA GLY A 358 9.39 13.22 -22.26
C GLY A 358 9.11 11.71 -22.25
N PHE A 359 8.28 11.21 -21.32
CA PHE A 359 7.87 9.80 -21.34
C PHE A 359 7.10 9.48 -22.62
N ASN A 360 7.42 8.36 -23.26
CA ASN A 360 6.75 7.96 -24.51
C ASN A 360 5.27 7.58 -24.29
N ASP A 361 4.51 7.51 -25.39
CA ASP A 361 3.08 7.21 -25.33
C ASP A 361 2.77 5.81 -24.78
N ILE A 362 3.67 4.84 -24.96
CA ILE A 362 3.50 3.48 -24.42
C ILE A 362 3.49 3.52 -22.89
N PHE A 363 4.49 4.17 -22.29
CA PHE A 363 4.57 4.33 -20.84
C PHE A 363 3.38 5.11 -20.29
N CYS A 364 3.05 6.25 -20.91
CA CYS A 364 1.88 7.05 -20.52
C CYS A 364 0.58 6.24 -20.59
N ASN A 365 0.42 5.41 -21.62
CA ASN A 365 -0.74 4.54 -21.77
C ASN A 365 -0.78 3.43 -20.70
N TRP A 366 0.36 2.84 -20.31
CA TRP A 366 0.41 1.91 -19.19
C TRP A 366 -0.08 2.55 -17.89
N ILE A 367 0.39 3.77 -17.57
CA ILE A 367 -0.07 4.52 -16.39
C ILE A 367 -1.57 4.79 -16.48
N HIS A 368 -2.06 5.28 -17.63
CA HIS A 368 -3.47 5.57 -17.85
C HIS A 368 -4.37 4.33 -17.61
N VAL A 369 -4.02 3.18 -18.20
CA VAL A 369 -4.76 1.92 -18.06
C VAL A 369 -4.71 1.40 -16.62
N ILE A 370 -3.58 1.54 -15.92
CA ILE A 370 -3.43 1.18 -14.50
C ILE A 370 -4.38 2.00 -13.63
N LEU A 371 -4.47 3.30 -13.87
CA LEU A 371 -5.34 4.20 -13.12
C LEU A 371 -6.82 3.89 -13.40
N GLN A 372 -7.20 3.81 -14.68
CA GLN A 372 -8.58 3.61 -15.12
C GLN A 372 -9.15 2.24 -14.73
N SER A 373 -8.32 1.19 -14.66
CA SER A 373 -8.76 -0.17 -14.32
C SER A 373 -9.10 -0.38 -12.84
N ALA A 374 -8.87 0.62 -11.98
CA ALA A 374 -9.02 0.50 -10.54
C ALA A 374 -10.49 0.48 -10.11
N PHE A 375 -10.90 -0.62 -9.48
CA PHE A 375 -12.18 -0.73 -8.76
C PHE A 375 -11.94 -0.76 -7.25
N LEU A 376 -12.77 -0.03 -6.51
CA LEU A 376 -12.67 0.13 -5.06
C LEU A 376 -13.93 -0.38 -4.35
N SER A 377 -13.71 -1.04 -3.22
CA SER A 377 -14.71 -1.26 -2.16
C SER A 377 -14.14 -0.78 -0.83
N VAL A 378 -14.98 -0.27 0.07
CA VAL A 378 -14.51 0.20 1.40
C VAL A 378 -14.72 -0.88 2.44
N SER A 379 -13.71 -1.18 3.25
CA SER A 379 -13.82 -2.11 4.37
C SER A 379 -14.30 -1.40 5.62
N ILE A 380 -15.48 -1.77 6.07
CA ILE A 380 -16.12 -1.21 7.26
C ILE A 380 -16.44 -2.39 8.19
N ASN A 381 -15.84 -2.38 9.38
CA ASN A 381 -16.01 -3.41 10.40
C ASN A 381 -15.80 -4.85 9.87
N GLY A 382 -14.84 -5.03 8.96
CA GLY A 382 -14.47 -6.33 8.38
C GLY A 382 -15.32 -6.80 7.19
N LYS A 383 -16.30 -6.01 6.74
CA LYS A 383 -17.08 -6.27 5.53
C LYS A 383 -16.73 -5.27 4.44
N ALA A 384 -16.76 -5.70 3.18
CA ALA A 384 -16.54 -4.82 2.03
C ALA A 384 -17.90 -4.24 1.58
N HIS A 385 -17.95 -2.92 1.42
CA HIS A 385 -19.14 -2.16 1.03
C HIS A 385 -18.85 -1.34 -0.24
N GLY A 386 -19.85 -1.21 -1.10
CA GLY A 386 -19.75 -0.54 -2.39
C GLY A 386 -18.90 -1.29 -3.42
N TYR A 387 -18.93 -0.80 -4.66
CA TYR A 387 -18.04 -1.21 -5.75
C TYR A 387 -18.07 -0.12 -6.82
N PHE A 388 -17.05 0.73 -6.85
CA PHE A 388 -17.04 1.93 -7.71
C PHE A 388 -15.67 2.15 -8.35
N ASN A 389 -15.67 2.92 -9.44
CA ASN A 389 -14.46 3.33 -10.17
C ASN A 389 -13.90 4.64 -9.62
N CYS A 390 -12.60 4.83 -9.82
CA CYS A 390 -11.94 6.12 -9.63
C CYS A 390 -11.94 6.89 -10.96
N THR A 391 -11.97 8.21 -10.89
CA THR A 391 -11.65 9.09 -12.03
C THR A 391 -10.48 10.01 -11.74
N ARG A 392 -10.00 10.05 -10.49
CA ARG A 392 -8.81 10.77 -10.04
C ARG A 392 -8.13 10.07 -8.88
N GLY A 393 -6.98 10.61 -8.50
CA GLY A 393 -6.15 10.18 -7.39
C GLY A 393 -5.19 9.05 -7.74
N VAL A 394 -4.13 8.94 -6.97
CA VAL A 394 -3.19 7.82 -6.94
C VAL A 394 -3.34 7.10 -5.60
N ARG A 395 -3.08 5.80 -5.57
CA ARG A 395 -3.55 4.94 -4.46
C ARG A 395 -2.50 4.80 -3.37
N GLN A 396 -2.88 5.15 -2.14
CA GLN A 396 -2.05 4.87 -0.98
C GLN A 396 -1.90 3.34 -0.78
N GLY A 397 -0.66 2.86 -0.76
CA GLY A 397 -0.33 1.42 -0.59
C GLY A 397 0.04 0.69 -1.88
N ASP A 398 0.01 1.37 -3.03
CA ASP A 398 0.55 0.89 -4.30
C ASP A 398 1.99 1.43 -4.51
N PRO A 399 3.00 0.58 -4.83
CA PRO A 399 4.40 1.01 -4.94
C PRO A 399 4.67 2.09 -5.99
N LEU A 400 3.84 2.18 -7.03
CA LEU A 400 3.99 3.15 -8.11
C LEU A 400 3.45 4.54 -7.75
N SER A 401 2.43 4.58 -6.89
CA SER A 401 1.67 5.81 -6.61
C SER A 401 2.51 6.94 -5.98
N PRO A 402 3.42 6.69 -5.03
CA PRO A 402 4.31 7.74 -4.49
C PRO A 402 5.20 8.39 -5.56
N LEU A 403 5.73 7.61 -6.50
CA LEU A 403 6.63 8.13 -7.54
C LEU A 403 5.87 9.01 -8.54
N LEU A 404 4.65 8.60 -8.92
CA LEU A 404 3.76 9.40 -9.76
C LEU A 404 3.36 10.70 -9.07
N PHE A 405 3.11 10.66 -7.76
CA PHE A 405 2.83 11.85 -6.97
C PHE A 405 4.01 12.82 -6.97
N CYS A 406 5.24 12.33 -6.69
CA CYS A 406 6.43 13.17 -6.73
C CYS A 406 6.65 13.84 -8.10
N LEU A 407 6.41 13.13 -9.22
CA LEU A 407 6.51 13.71 -10.56
C LEU A 407 5.50 14.85 -10.78
N ALA A 408 4.25 14.67 -10.33
CA ALA A 408 3.22 15.70 -10.45
C ALA A 408 3.51 16.91 -9.54
N GLU A 409 3.99 16.65 -8.33
CA GLU A 409 4.31 17.67 -7.33
C GLU A 409 5.57 18.46 -7.69
N ASP A 410 6.50 17.88 -8.44
CA ASP A 410 7.72 18.55 -8.92
C ASP A 410 7.42 19.79 -9.77
N VAL A 411 6.24 19.86 -10.40
CA VAL A 411 5.77 21.06 -11.11
C VAL A 411 5.68 22.27 -10.18
N LEU A 412 5.18 22.06 -8.96
CA LEU A 412 5.09 23.13 -7.96
C LEU A 412 6.48 23.54 -7.47
N SER A 413 7.34 22.55 -7.18
CA SER A 413 8.74 22.79 -6.78
C SER A 413 9.48 23.65 -7.82
N ARG A 414 9.40 23.27 -9.11
CA ARG A 414 10.05 24.01 -10.20
C ARG A 414 9.46 25.40 -10.41
N ASN A 415 8.15 25.58 -10.24
CA ASN A 415 7.52 26.90 -10.30
C ASN A 415 8.00 27.82 -9.17
N ILE A 416 8.17 27.30 -7.95
CA ILE A 416 8.75 28.07 -6.84
C ILE A 416 10.19 28.47 -7.17
N SER A 417 11.00 27.55 -7.71
CA SER A 417 12.36 27.86 -8.17
C SER A 417 12.38 28.93 -9.27
N LYS A 418 11.48 28.83 -10.25
CA LYS A 418 11.32 29.86 -11.30
C LYS A 418 11.01 31.24 -10.72
N LEU A 419 10.15 31.34 -9.70
CA LEU A 419 9.89 32.62 -9.02
C LEU A 419 11.14 33.20 -8.36
N VAL A 420 12.04 32.35 -7.85
CA VAL A 420 13.33 32.78 -7.27
C VAL A 420 14.26 33.28 -8.38
N ASP A 421 14.38 32.52 -9.47
CA ASP A 421 15.25 32.85 -10.60
C ASP A 421 14.83 34.15 -11.29
N GLU A 422 13.52 34.41 -11.38
CA GLU A 422 12.96 35.66 -11.91
C GLU A 422 13.03 36.83 -10.91
N GLY A 423 13.55 36.61 -9.69
CA GLY A 423 13.64 37.62 -8.64
C GLY A 423 12.31 38.05 -8.03
N LYS A 424 11.21 37.32 -8.32
CA LYS A 424 9.87 37.56 -7.75
C LYS A 424 9.79 37.07 -6.30
N LEU A 425 10.55 36.02 -5.95
CA LEU A 425 10.64 35.47 -4.60
C LEU A 425 12.05 35.63 -4.04
N GLU A 426 12.19 36.34 -2.92
CA GLU A 426 13.49 36.53 -2.26
C GLU A 426 13.76 35.47 -1.19
N LEU A 427 14.93 34.85 -1.26
CA LEU A 427 15.39 33.85 -0.28
C LEU A 427 15.78 34.48 1.06
N ILE A 428 15.70 33.65 2.11
CA ILE A 428 16.27 33.98 3.43
C ILE A 428 17.79 33.89 3.33
N LYS A 429 18.47 34.96 3.75
CA LYS A 429 19.93 35.00 3.81
C LYS A 429 20.40 34.27 5.08
N GLY A 430 21.18 33.22 4.89
CA GLY A 430 21.85 32.50 5.97
C GLY A 430 23.19 33.12 6.35
N THR A 431 23.99 32.37 7.09
CA THR A 431 25.35 32.78 7.48
C THR A 431 26.34 32.58 6.32
N ARG A 432 27.45 33.32 6.33
CA ARG A 432 28.57 33.16 5.37
C ARG A 432 28.18 33.24 3.89
N HIS A 433 27.20 34.09 3.55
CA HIS A 433 26.71 34.30 2.18
C HIS A 433 25.97 33.10 1.55
N VAL A 434 25.57 32.10 2.34
CA VAL A 434 24.72 31.01 1.87
C VAL A 434 23.25 31.42 2.02
N ASN A 435 22.43 31.12 1.02
CA ASN A 435 20.98 31.31 1.11
C ASN A 435 20.33 30.01 1.55
N VAL A 436 19.24 30.13 2.31
CA VAL A 436 18.36 29.00 2.58
C VAL A 436 17.62 28.65 1.28
N PRO A 437 17.45 27.36 0.94
CA PRO A 437 16.57 26.94 -0.16
C PRO A 437 15.18 27.55 -0.03
N SER A 438 14.51 27.85 -1.16
CA SER A 438 13.18 28.46 -1.15
C SER A 438 12.10 27.54 -0.59
N HIS A 439 12.30 26.23 -0.68
CA HIS A 439 11.34 25.25 -0.22
C HIS A 439 12.00 23.93 0.15
N ALA A 440 11.26 23.10 0.88
CA ALA A 440 11.60 21.71 1.18
C ALA A 440 10.32 20.88 1.17
N PHE A 441 10.34 19.78 0.42
CA PHE A 441 9.22 18.87 0.25
C PHE A 441 9.56 17.54 0.91
N TYR A 442 8.59 16.93 1.57
CA TYR A 442 8.67 15.54 1.99
C TYR A 442 7.30 14.90 1.81
N ALA A 443 7.13 14.15 0.72
CA ALA A 443 5.79 13.70 0.33
C ALA A 443 4.85 14.92 0.20
N ASP A 444 3.68 14.88 0.84
CA ASP A 444 2.67 15.93 0.84
C ASP A 444 2.96 17.09 1.82
N ASP A 445 3.99 17.00 2.67
CA ASP A 445 4.41 18.10 3.55
C ASP A 445 5.28 19.10 2.77
N LEU A 446 4.73 20.31 2.55
CA LEU A 446 5.39 21.43 1.88
C LEU A 446 5.77 22.52 2.87
N MET A 447 7.06 22.87 2.90
CA MET A 447 7.55 24.08 3.56
C MET A 447 8.16 25.04 2.55
N ILE A 448 7.81 26.33 2.64
CA ILE A 448 8.37 27.41 1.83
C ILE A 448 9.06 28.42 2.75
N PHE A 449 10.26 28.83 2.39
CA PHE A 449 11.11 29.77 3.13
C PHE A 449 11.45 30.98 2.25
N CYS A 450 10.98 32.15 2.63
CA CYS A 450 11.19 33.36 1.84
C CYS A 450 11.19 34.61 2.73
N LYS A 451 11.44 35.77 2.13
CA LYS A 451 11.15 37.05 2.80
C LYS A 451 9.67 37.39 2.73
N GLY A 452 9.15 38.07 3.76
CA GLY A 452 7.76 38.48 3.89
C GLY A 452 7.36 39.68 3.02
N LYS A 453 7.96 39.86 1.84
CA LYS A 453 7.57 40.91 0.90
C LYS A 453 6.24 40.57 0.26
N MET A 454 5.27 41.49 0.32
CA MET A 454 3.91 41.28 -0.19
C MET A 454 3.88 40.85 -1.66
N ALA A 455 4.72 41.44 -2.52
CA ALA A 455 4.80 41.08 -3.93
C ALA A 455 5.19 39.60 -4.15
N GLY A 456 6.12 39.08 -3.36
CA GLY A 456 6.52 37.67 -3.42
C GLY A 456 5.43 36.73 -2.91
N LEU A 457 4.69 37.14 -1.87
CA LEU A 457 3.55 36.36 -1.36
C LEU A 457 2.38 36.32 -2.34
N MET A 458 2.15 37.41 -3.08
CA MET A 458 1.16 37.43 -4.18
C MET A 458 1.59 36.49 -5.30
N ALA A 459 2.85 36.53 -5.73
CA ALA A 459 3.36 35.62 -6.74
C ALA A 459 3.26 34.14 -6.33
N LEU A 460 3.50 33.83 -5.05
CA LEU A 460 3.31 32.47 -4.51
C LEU A 460 1.84 32.04 -4.47
N LYS A 461 0.91 32.96 -4.23
CA LYS A 461 -0.52 32.68 -4.18
C LYS A 461 -1.12 32.40 -5.56
N ASP A 462 -0.51 32.97 -6.60
CA ASP A 462 -0.97 32.82 -7.99
C ASP A 462 -0.52 31.50 -8.63
N LEU A 463 0.36 30.74 -7.96
CA LEU A 463 0.68 29.33 -8.27
C LEU A 463 -0.44 28.40 -7.78
#